data_AF-X1K5F0-F1
#
_entry.id   AF-X1K5F0-F1
#
_cell.length_a   1.000
_cell.length_b   1.000
_cell.length_c   1.000
_cell.angle_alpha   90.00
_cell.angle_beta   90.00
_cell.angle_gamma   90.00
#
_symmetry.space_group_name_H-M   'P 1'
#
loop_
_entity.id
_entity.type
_entity.pdbx_description
1 polymer ?
#
loop_
_entity_poly.entity_id
_entity_poly.type
_entity_poly.pdbx_seq_one_letter_code
_entity_poly.pdbx_strand_id
1 'polypeptide(L)' 'MDCIFCQIVAGKVPSEILYRDEEVIAFRDINPQAPTHLIIIPKRHIPSPAHLSEAES' A
#
# COMPACT_ATOMS: atom_id res chain seq x y z
N MET A 1 -15.43 1.29 5.95
CA MET A 1 -14.03 1.76 6.00
C MET A 1 -13.65 2.13 4.59
N ASP A 2 -13.73 3.41 4.24
CA ASP A 2 -13.56 3.91 2.87
C ASP A 2 -12.09 4.27 2.60
N CYS A 3 -11.19 3.33 2.85
CA CYS A 3 -9.75 3.51 2.59
C CYS A 3 -9.40 3.02 1.19
N ILE A 4 -8.90 3.92 0.34
CA ILE A 4 -8.50 3.59 -1.05
C ILE A 4 -7.41 2.50 -1.09
N PHE A 5 -6.46 2.54 -0.16
CA PHE A 5 -5.41 1.53 -0.07
C PHE A 5 -5.96 0.15 0.29
N CYS A 6 -6.96 0.06 1.18
CA CYS A 6 -7.64 -1.21 1.45
C CYS A 6 -8.39 -1.73 0.22
N GLN A 7 -8.97 -0.84 -0.60
CA GLN A 7 -9.61 -1.25 -1.84
C GLN A 7 -8.61 -1.77 -2.87
N ILE A 8 -7.41 -1.19 -2.93
CA ILE A 8 -6.29 -1.68 -3.76
C ILE A 8 -5.83 -3.07 -3.27
N VAL A 9 -5.65 -3.27 -1.96
CA VAL A 9 -5.32 -4.58 -1.38
C VAL A 9 -6.40 -5.62 -1.73
N ALA A 10 -7.67 -5.24 -1.64
CA ALA A 10 -8.82 -6.08 -1.97
C ALA A 10 -9.07 -6.27 -3.47
N GLY A 11 -8.31 -5.61 -4.35
CA GLY A 11 -8.48 -5.70 -5.81
C GLY A 11 -9.78 -5.05 -6.34
N LYS A 12 -10.38 -4.13 -5.58
CA LYS A 12 -11.62 -3.42 -5.96
C LYS A 12 -11.35 -2.19 -6.83
N VAL A 13 -10.13 -1.69 -6.80
CA VAL A 13 -9.68 -0.53 -7.60
C VAL A 13 -8.50 -1.00 -8.47
N PRO A 14 -8.46 -0.63 -9.75
CA PRO A 14 -7.34 -0.96 -10.62
C PRO A 14 -6.06 -0.31 -10.11
N SER A 15 -4.99 -1.10 -10.02
CA SER A 15 -3.64 -0.63 -9.72
C SER A 15 -2.61 -1.49 -10.46
N GLU A 16 -1.50 -0.89 -10.87
CA GLU A 16 -0.37 -1.62 -11.45
C GLU A 16 0.47 -2.22 -10.32
N ILE A 17 0.13 -3.44 -9.92
CA ILE A 17 0.83 -4.19 -8.87
C ILE A 17 2.13 -4.76 -9.44
N LEU A 18 3.25 -4.41 -8.82
CA LEU A 18 4.57 -4.91 -9.17
C LEU A 18 5.02 -6.06 -8.26
N TYR A 19 4.54 -6.07 -7.01
CA TYR A 19 4.88 -7.08 -6.03
C TYR A 19 3.74 -7.29 -5.02
N ARG A 20 3.55 -8.53 -4.57
CA ARG A 20 2.56 -8.90 -3.56
C ARG A 20 2.98 -10.21 -2.89
N ASP A 21 3.08 -10.21 -1.58
CA ASP A 21 3.27 -11.40 -0.75
C ASP A 21 2.24 -11.46 0.38
N GLU A 22 2.49 -12.18 1.46
CA GLU A 22 1.56 -12.31 2.59
C GLU A 22 1.39 -11.02 3.39
N GLU A 23 2.41 -10.17 3.47
CA GLU A 23 2.45 -9.03 4.39
C GLU A 23 2.24 -7.70 3.66
N VAL A 24 2.79 -7.55 2.45
CA VAL A 24 2.87 -6.26 1.75
C VAL A 24 2.39 -6.34 0.30
N ILE A 25 2.15 -5.15 -0.26
CA ILE A 25 1.89 -4.95 -1.68
C ILE A 25 2.63 -3.70 -2.16
N ALA A 26 3.23 -3.78 -3.35
CA ALA A 26 3.86 -2.66 -4.02
C ALA A 26 3.19 -2.37 -5.36
N PHE A 27 2.89 -1.11 -5.62
CA PHE A 27 2.23 -0.67 -6.86
C PHE A 27 2.73 0.71 -7.30
N ARG A 28 2.49 1.08 -8.56
CA ARG A 28 2.84 2.41 -9.07
C ARG A 28 1.91 3.49 -8.51
N ASP A 29 2.49 4.63 -8.18
CA ASP A 29 1.70 5.84 -7.92
C ASP A 29 0.98 6.28 -9.21
N ILE A 30 -0.28 6.68 -9.09
CA ILE A 30 -1.08 7.22 -10.20
C ILE A 30 -0.69 8.65 -10.56
N ASN A 31 -0.05 9.38 -9.64
CA ASN A 31 0.44 10.74 -9.81
C ASN A 31 1.93 10.85 -9.42
N PRO A 32 2.83 10.17 -10.16
CA PRO A 32 4.22 10.01 -9.79
C PRO A 32 4.98 11.35 -9.78
N GLN A 33 5.72 11.60 -8.69
CA GLN A 33 6.59 12.78 -8.54
C GLN A 33 8.04 12.57 -9.05
N ALA A 34 8.31 11.41 -9.66
CA ALA A 34 9.61 11.03 -10.21
C ALA A 34 9.41 10.00 -11.35
N PRO A 35 10.39 9.77 -12.24
CA PRO A 35 10.27 8.79 -13.33
C PRO A 35 9.87 7.38 -12.87
N THR A 36 10.31 7.01 -11.66
CA THR A 36 9.86 5.82 -10.95
C THR A 36 9.40 6.23 -9.56
N HIS A 37 8.10 6.03 -9.27
CA HIS A 37 7.53 6.25 -7.94
C HIS A 37 6.63 5.07 -7.59
N LEU A 38 7.06 4.30 -6.59
CA LEU A 38 6.35 3.12 -6.10
C LEU A 38 5.84 3.38 -4.68
N ILE A 39 4.65 2.90 -4.40
CA ILE A 39 4.05 2.91 -3.08
C ILE A 39 4.07 1.46 -2.56
N ILE A 40 4.64 1.27 -1.38
CA ILE A 40 4.68 -0.01 -0.67
C ILE A 40 3.87 0.16 0.60
N ILE A 41 2.86 -0.69 0.79
CA ILE A 41 2.01 -0.67 1.99
C ILE A 41 1.87 -2.07 2.59
N PRO A 42 1.66 -2.17 3.91
CA PRO A 42 1.18 -3.39 4.52
C PRO A 42 -0.25 -3.69 4.03
N LYS A 43 -0.59 -4.97 3.90
CA LYS A 43 -1.97 -5.41 3.67
C LYS A 43 -2.87 -5.11 4.86
N ARG A 44 -2.30 -5.13 6.06
CA ARG A 44 -2.95 -4.68 7.31
C ARG A 44 -3.17 -3.17 7.23
N HIS A 45 -4.37 -2.71 7.54
CA HIS A 45 -4.63 -1.27 7.61
C HIS A 45 -3.94 -0.66 8.84
N ILE A 46 -3.09 0.34 8.60
CA ILE A 46 -2.42 1.15 9.62
C ILE A 46 -2.67 2.63 9.28
N PRO A 47 -3.28 3.43 10.17
CA PRO A 47 -3.64 4.81 9.85
C PRO A 47 -2.43 5.72 9.58
N SER A 48 -1.34 5.51 10.31
CA SER A 48 -0.07 6.25 10.14
C SER A 48 1.08 5.51 10.84
N PRO A 49 2.35 5.88 10.55
CA PRO A 49 3.51 5.28 11.22
C PRO A 49 3.49 5.38 12.75
N ALA A 50 2.82 6.39 13.31
CA ALA A 50 2.66 6.54 14.77
C ALA A 50 1.82 5.42 15.42
N HIS A 51 1.18 4.57 14.62
CA HIS A 51 0.38 3.44 15.06
C HIS A 51 1.09 2.08 14.81
N LEU A 52 2.39 2.10 14.51
CA LEU A 52 3.20 0.90 14.44
C LEU A 52 3.50 0.39 15.86
N SER A 53 3.41 -0.92 16.05
CA SER A 53 3.95 -1.55 17.25
C SER A 53 5.47 -1.79 17.10
N GLU A 54 6.18 -2.03 18.20
CA GLU A 54 7.63 -2.32 18.17
C GLU A 54 7.99 -3.53 17.29
N ALA A 55 7.06 -4.47 17.11
CA ALA A 55 7.25 -5.63 16.22
C ALA A 55 7.19 -5.28 14.72
N GLU A 56 6.77 -4.05 14.37
CA GLU A 56 6.54 -3.59 13.00
C GLU A 56 7.45 -2.42 12.61
N SER A 57 8.45 -2.11 13.46
CA SER A 57 9.40 -1.00 13.30
C SER A 57 10.75 -1.45 12.75
#